data_AF-A0A7C6K6J2-F1
#
_entry.id   AF-A0A7C6K6J2-F1
#
_cell.length_a   1.000
_cell.length_b   1.000
_cell.length_c   1.000
_cell.angle_alpha   90.00
_cell.angle_beta   90.00
_cell.angle_gamma   90.00
#
_symmetry.space_group_name_H-M   'P 1'
#
loop_
_entity.id
_entity.type
_entity.pdbx_description
1 polymer ?
#
loop_
_entity_poly.entity_id
_entity_poly.type
_entity_poly.pdbx_seq_one_letter_code
_entity_poly.pdbx_strand_id
1 'polypeptide(L)'
;MSHHHLYKKAMEYDLEEIQLLAKAAQTAPPPVAQALLGIIKEEAQDAEFWNALNSCCDRYYKHPCPDDPDGIRPPGEYFPYQRDPEQEKKE
;
A
#
# COMPACT_ATOMS: atom_id res chain seq x y z
N MET A 1 -9.82 -8.57 -8.25
CA MET A 1 -9.45 -8.37 -6.84
C MET A 1 -9.27 -6.87 -6.61
N SER A 2 -9.77 -6.31 -5.51
CA SER A 2 -9.52 -4.90 -5.16
C SER A 2 -8.04 -4.71 -4.77
N HIS A 3 -7.48 -3.51 -4.98
CA HIS A 3 -6.11 -3.16 -4.57
C HIS A 3 -5.89 -3.39 -3.07
N HIS A 4 -6.89 -3.12 -2.23
CA HIS A 4 -6.86 -3.43 -0.79
C HIS A 4 -6.65 -4.91 -0.49
N HIS A 5 -7.33 -5.78 -1.26
CA HIS A 5 -7.19 -7.21 -1.07
C HIS A 5 -5.78 -7.68 -1.45
N LEU A 6 -5.17 -7.05 -2.47
CA LEU A 6 -3.78 -7.31 -2.86
C LEU A 6 -2.79 -6.80 -1.80
N TYR A 7 -2.99 -5.61 -1.23
CA TYR A 7 -2.12 -5.09 -0.16
C TYR A 7 -2.22 -5.93 1.11
N LYS A 8 -3.43 -6.35 1.49
CA LYS A 8 -3.62 -7.27 2.61
C LYS A 8 -2.90 -8.60 2.37
N LYS A 9 -3.01 -9.15 1.16
CA LYS A 9 -2.29 -10.37 0.78
C LYS A 9 -0.78 -10.20 0.81
N ALA A 10 -0.26 -9.07 0.33
CA ALA A 10 1.17 -8.78 0.37
C ALA A 10 1.68 -8.75 1.83
N MET A 11 0.98 -8.03 2.71
CA MET A 11 1.28 -8.02 4.15
C MET A 11 1.22 -9.42 4.78
N GLU A 12 0.25 -10.26 4.39
CA GLU A 12 0.16 -11.65 4.87
C GLU A 12 1.37 -12.48 4.43
N TYR A 13 1.91 -12.27 3.22
CA TYR A 13 3.11 -12.95 2.74
C TYR A 13 4.36 -12.52 3.51
N ASP A 14 4.59 -11.22 3.70
CA ASP A 14 5.76 -10.73 4.45
C ASP A 14 5.74 -11.26 5.90
N LEU A 15 4.57 -11.33 6.54
CA LEU A 15 4.42 -11.91 7.87
C LEU A 15 4.70 -13.42 7.90
N GLU A 16 4.35 -14.16 6.86
CA GLU A 16 4.68 -15.59 6.71
C GLU A 16 6.19 -15.78 6.51
N GLU A 17 6.83 -14.93 5.68
CA GLU A 17 8.27 -14.94 5.47
C GLU A 17 9.04 -14.65 6.76
N ILE A 18 8.64 -13.63 7.53
CA ILE A 18 9.21 -13.34 8.86
C ILE A 18 9.17 -14.56 9.76
N GLN A 19 8.03 -15.28 9.81
CA GLN A 19 7.90 -16.48 10.64
C GLN A 19 8.84 -17.60 10.20
N LEU A 20 9.00 -17.82 8.89
CA LEU A 20 9.89 -18.85 8.35
C LEU A 20 11.36 -18.48 8.56
N LEU A 21 11.73 -17.23 8.27
CA LEU A 21 13.09 -16.71 8.47
C LEU A 21 13.49 -16.74 9.95
N ALA A 22 12.57 -16.39 10.87
CA ALA A 22 12.82 -16.45 12.30
C ALA A 22 13.09 -17.90 12.78
N LYS A 23 12.36 -18.89 12.24
CA LYS A 23 12.63 -20.31 12.52
C LYS A 23 13.98 -20.75 11.97
N ALA A 24 14.32 -20.33 10.76
CA ALA A 24 15.63 -20.62 10.16
C ALA A 24 16.78 -20.02 10.98
N ALA A 25 16.64 -18.77 11.41
CA ALA A 25 17.64 -18.05 12.20
C ALA A 25 17.95 -18.73 13.54
N GLN A 26 16.97 -19.36 14.18
CA GLN A 26 17.17 -20.10 15.44
C GLN A 26 18.11 -21.29 15.31
N THR A 27 18.18 -21.90 14.12
CA THR A 27 19.00 -23.10 13.86
C THR A 27 20.28 -22.80 13.10
N ALA A 28 20.44 -21.57 12.61
CA ALA A 28 21.55 -21.19 11.74
C ALA A 28 22.84 -20.88 12.52
N PRO A 29 24.03 -21.09 11.93
CA PRO A 29 25.28 -20.60 12.49
C PRO A 29 25.27 -19.07 12.69
N PRO A 30 26.00 -18.50 13.67
CA PRO A 30 25.87 -17.09 14.03
C PRO A 30 25.99 -16.08 12.87
N PRO A 31 26.91 -16.21 11.90
CA PRO A 31 26.97 -15.28 10.77
C PRO A 31 25.72 -15.33 9.88
N VAL A 32 25.15 -16.52 9.69
CA VAL A 32 23.95 -16.73 8.88
C VAL A 32 22.72 -16.22 9.64
N ALA A 33 22.63 -16.50 10.94
CA ALA A 33 21.58 -15.97 11.78
C ALA A 33 21.56 -14.42 11.76
N GLN A 34 22.73 -13.78 11.83
CA GLN A 34 22.84 -12.33 11.75
C GLN A 34 22.36 -11.78 10.39
N ALA A 35 22.68 -12.46 9.28
CA ALA A 35 22.18 -12.09 7.96
C ALA A 35 20.66 -12.23 7.88
N LEU A 36 20.10 -13.34 8.39
CA LEU A 36 18.66 -13.57 8.45
C LEU A 36 17.92 -12.53 9.28
N LEU A 37 18.50 -12.06 10.38
CA LEU A 37 17.94 -10.95 11.16
C LEU A 37 17.87 -9.64 10.37
N GLY A 38 18.81 -9.41 9.44
CA GLY A 38 18.77 -8.28 8.51
C GLY A 38 17.57 -8.38 7.55
N ILE A 39 17.37 -9.56 6.97
CA ILE A 39 16.24 -9.81 6.05
C ILE A 39 14.91 -9.69 6.78
N ILE A 40 14.78 -10.29 7.98
CA ILE A 40 13.57 -10.17 8.81
C ILE A 40 13.19 -8.70 9.07
N LYS A 41 14.19 -7.83 9.24
CA LYS A 41 13.93 -6.40 9.41
C LYS A 41 13.38 -5.76 8.13
N GLU A 42 13.88 -6.13 6.95
CA GLU A 42 13.38 -5.64 5.67
C GLU A 42 11.92 -6.08 5.45
N GLU A 43 11.61 -7.37 5.66
CA GLU A 43 10.23 -7.88 5.58
C GLU A 43 9.27 -7.16 6.55
N ALA A 44 9.75 -6.83 7.76
CA ALA A 44 8.92 -6.10 8.72
C ALA A 44 8.60 -4.67 8.24
N GLN A 45 9.55 -4.02 7.57
CA GLN A 45 9.34 -2.68 6.97
C GLN A 45 8.37 -2.74 5.80
N ASP A 46 8.43 -3.79 4.98
CA ASP A 46 7.50 -4.00 3.87
C ASP A 46 6.08 -4.30 4.37
N ALA A 47 5.93 -5.14 5.39
CA ALA A 47 4.64 -5.38 6.04
C ALA A 47 4.01 -4.08 6.59
N GLU A 48 4.82 -3.23 7.24
CA GLU A 48 4.39 -1.91 7.71
C GLU A 48 3.94 -1.00 6.55
N PHE A 49 4.67 -1.01 5.43
CA PHE A 49 4.33 -0.25 4.23
C PHE A 49 2.98 -0.67 3.65
N TRP A 50 2.72 -1.98 3.48
CA TRP A 50 1.43 -2.46 2.98
C TRP A 50 0.28 -2.16 3.93
N ASN A 51 0.52 -2.27 5.24
CA ASN A 51 -0.47 -1.90 6.25
C ASN A 51 -0.84 -0.41 6.18
N ALA A 52 0.15 0.46 5.96
CA ALA A 52 -0.07 1.88 5.76
C ALA A 52 -0.89 2.16 4.49
N LEU A 53 -0.58 1.52 3.36
CA LEU A 53 -1.36 1.64 2.14
C LEU A 53 -2.80 1.15 2.31
N ASN A 54 -2.98 0.00 2.94
CA ASN A 54 -4.31 -0.56 3.22
C ASN A 54 -5.14 0.39 4.11
N SER A 55 -4.53 0.93 5.17
CA SER A 55 -5.17 1.84 6.12
C SER A 55 -5.49 3.23 5.53
N CYS A 56 -4.64 3.74 4.63
CA CYS A 56 -4.89 4.98 3.93
C CYS A 56 -6.11 4.86 3.02
N CYS A 57 -6.19 3.79 2.23
CA CYS A 57 -7.29 3.61 1.28
C CYS A 57 -8.64 3.36 1.96
N ASP A 58 -8.68 2.88 3.22
CA ASP A 58 -9.94 2.70 3.97
C ASP A 58 -10.58 4.05 4.35
N ARG A 59 -9.78 5.12 4.48
CA ARG A 59 -10.30 6.48 4.71
C ARG A 59 -10.72 7.21 3.44
N TYR A 60 -10.18 6.81 2.28
CA TYR A 60 -10.50 7.40 0.98
C TYR A 60 -11.63 6.66 0.25
N TYR A 61 -11.95 5.42 0.62
CA TYR A 61 -13.21 4.77 0.26
C TYR A 61 -14.35 5.29 1.15
N LYS A 62 -14.67 6.59 1.02
CA LYS A 62 -16.09 6.94 1.12
C LYS A 62 -16.77 6.18 -0.01
N HIS A 63 -17.78 5.38 0.30
CA HIS A 63 -18.76 4.95 -0.70
C HIS A 63 -19.05 6.15 -1.61
N PRO A 64 -19.19 5.97 -2.95
CA PRO A 64 -19.82 7.02 -3.74
C PRO A 64 -21.10 7.37 -2.98
N CYS A 65 -21.25 8.66 -2.66
CA CYS A 65 -22.29 9.18 -1.80
C CYS A 65 -23.61 8.42 -2.06
N PRO A 66 -24.40 8.08 -1.03
CA PRO A 66 -25.71 7.46 -1.26
C PRO A 66 -26.44 8.27 -2.32
N ASP A 67 -27.01 7.58 -3.31
CA ASP A 67 -27.69 8.18 -4.46
C ASP A 67 -28.50 9.38 -3.98
N ASP A 68 -28.07 10.57 -4.39
CA ASP A 68 -28.69 11.83 -4.04
C ASP A 68 -30.14 11.77 -4.52
N PRO A 69 -31.15 11.58 -3.63
CA PRO A 69 -32.51 11.41 -4.09
C PRO A 69 -33.09 12.71 -4.63
N ASP A 70 -32.48 13.85 -4.29
CA ASP A 70 -33.03 15.17 -4.57
C ASP A 70 -32.21 15.98 -5.59
N GLY A 71 -31.07 15.47 -6.07
CA GLY A 71 -30.43 15.91 -7.32
C GLY A 71 -30.04 17.39 -7.42
N ILE A 72 -29.77 18.07 -6.31
CA ILE A 72 -29.32 19.47 -6.31
C ILE A 72 -27.86 19.53 -5.86
N ARG A 73 -26.92 19.35 -6.81
CA ARG A 73 -25.55 19.84 -6.63
C ARG A 73 -25.51 21.35 -6.87
N PRO A 74 -24.89 22.14 -5.99
CA PRO A 74 -24.65 23.55 -6.27
C PRO A 74 -23.63 23.70 -7.40
N PRO A 75 -23.77 24.71 -8.29
CA PRO A 75 -22.80 24.96 -9.35
C PRO A 75 -21.59 25.66 -8.72
N GLY A 76 -20.54 24.90 -8.45
CA GLY A 76 -19.29 25.41 -7.91
C GLY A 76 -18.11 24.84 -8.67
N GLU A 77 -17.37 25.72 -9.34
CA GLU A 77 -16.14 25.44 -10.06
C GLU A 77 -15.13 24.73 -9.15
N TYR A 78 -14.86 23.45 -9.42
CA TYR A 78 -13.72 22.74 -8.84
C TYR A 78 -12.67 22.55 -9.94
N PHE A 79 -11.66 23.41 -9.93
CA PHE A 79 -10.36 23.17 -10.55
C PHE A 79 -9.28 23.61 -9.55
N PRO A 80 -8.08 23.00 -9.47
CA PRO A 80 -7.38 22.42 -10.61
C PRO A 80 -6.55 21.14 -10.36
N TYR A 81 -6.54 20.22 -11.33
CA TYR A 81 -5.29 19.57 -11.72
C TYR A 81 -4.69 20.43 -12.83
N GLN A 82 -3.67 21.24 -12.48
CA GLN A 82 -2.77 21.79 -13.49
C GLN A 82 -1.93 20.64 -14.04
N ARG A 83 -2.13 20.29 -15.31
CA ARG A 83 -1.12 19.63 -16.12
C ARG A 83 -0.85 20.52 -17.33
N ASP A 84 0.29 21.19 -17.32
CA ASP A 84 1.05 21.42 -18.54
C ASP A 84 2.28 20.52 -18.43
N PRO A 85 2.41 19.53 -19.31
CA PRO A 85 3.65 19.48 -20.11
C PRO A 85 3.39 18.83 -21.47
N GLU A 86 2.73 19.52 -22.39
CA GLU A 86 2.72 19.14 -23.81
C GLU A 86 2.70 20.38 -24.72
N GLN A 87 3.42 21.43 -24.30
CA GLN A 87 4.19 22.25 -25.24
C GLN A 87 5.57 21.60 -25.40
N GLU A 88 5.65 20.49 -26.14
CA GLU A 88 6.89 20.17 -26.84
C GLU A 88 6.56 19.35 -28.10
N LYS A 89 6.73 20.04 -29.24
CA LYS A 89 6.69 19.57 -30.64
C LYS A 89 5.31 19.40 -31.28
N LYS A 90 4.80 20.52 -31.79
CA LYS A 90 4.04 20.53 -33.06
C LYS A 90 4.92 21.16 -34.15
N GLU A 91 4.95 20.46 -35.29
CA GLU A 91 5.30 20.98 -36.63
C GLU A 91 4.49 22.23 -37.00
#